data_AF-A0A661NIT5-F1
#
_entry.id   AF-A0A661NIT5-F1
#
_cell.length_a   1.000
_cell.length_b   1.000
_cell.length_c   1.000
_cell.angle_alpha   90.00
_cell.angle_beta   90.00
_cell.angle_gamma   90.00
#
_symmetry.space_group_name_H-M   'P 1'
#
loop_
_entity.id
_entity.type
_entity.pdbx_description
1 polymer ?
#
loop_
_entity_poly.entity_id
_entity_poly.type
_entity_poly.pdbx_seq_one_letter_code
_entity_poly.pdbx_strand_id
1 'polypeptide(L)'
;MTGKTVRGVQNLGVDLEQVIRALGIDNVTKMNQFNLRECREVLKKKLVEEDGPLAVIATGPCALKYKKKPFFYYVDPDLCIGCRSCVNVGCPPISMRAYPDKPKGKLNSHIDRQRCVGCSVCYQVCPVKAIKPGKPGKAPDVATPLGLEEDDDS
;
A
#
# COMPACT_ATOMS: atom_id res chain seq x y z
N MET A 1 13.24 -0.61 15.61
CA MET A 1 12.38 -1.82 15.58
C MET A 1 11.88 -2.10 16.99
N THR A 2 10.69 -2.68 17.18
CA THR A 2 10.04 -2.82 18.52
C THR A 2 10.66 -3.86 19.45
N GLY A 3 11.86 -4.40 19.14
CA GLY A 3 12.52 -5.44 19.94
C GLY A 3 11.77 -6.78 20.02
N LYS A 4 10.60 -6.94 19.40
CA LYS A 4 9.78 -8.16 19.52
C LYS A 4 10.06 -9.12 18.38
N THR A 5 10.56 -10.32 18.73
CA THR A 5 10.70 -11.44 17.79
C THR A 5 9.33 -11.91 17.28
N VAL A 6 9.31 -12.70 16.20
CA VAL A 6 8.07 -13.34 15.70
C VAL A 6 7.41 -14.20 16.78
N ARG A 7 8.21 -14.75 17.71
CA ARG A 7 7.77 -15.52 18.88
C ARG A 7 7.31 -14.68 20.08
N GLY A 8 7.25 -13.35 19.95
CA GLY A 8 6.78 -12.45 21.01
C GLY A 8 7.80 -12.12 22.11
N VAL A 9 9.01 -12.71 22.07
CA VAL A 9 10.09 -12.41 23.01
C VAL A 9 10.55 -10.97 22.82
N GLN A 10 10.56 -10.18 23.89
CA GLN A 10 11.12 -8.83 23.92
C GLN A 10 12.64 -8.91 24.08
N ASN A 11 13.36 -8.45 23.06
CA ASN A 11 14.76 -8.08 23.13
C ASN A 11 14.88 -6.57 23.40
N LEU A 12 16.08 -6.14 23.81
CA LEU A 12 16.45 -4.72 23.80
C LEU A 12 16.18 -4.17 22.38
N GLY A 13 15.19 -3.28 22.27
CA GLY A 13 14.87 -2.64 21.02
C GLY A 13 16.07 -1.85 20.53
N VAL A 14 16.60 -2.20 19.36
CA VAL A 14 17.69 -1.44 18.75
C VAL A 14 17.11 -0.14 18.18
N ASP A 15 17.65 0.99 18.63
CA ASP A 15 17.42 2.28 18.01
C ASP A 15 18.29 2.39 16.75
N LEU A 16 17.67 2.13 15.60
CA LEU A 16 18.36 2.18 14.32
C LEU A 16 18.96 3.57 14.05
N GLU A 17 18.36 4.64 14.58
CA GLU A 17 18.91 5.98 14.36
C GLU A 17 20.26 6.14 15.05
N GLN A 18 20.37 5.70 16.30
CA GLN A 18 21.63 5.76 17.04
C GLN A 18 22.70 4.86 16.43
N VAL A 19 22.33 3.66 15.96
CA VAL A 19 23.27 2.76 15.29
C VAL A 19 23.78 3.38 13.99
N ILE A 20 22.91 3.96 13.17
CA ILE A 20 23.30 4.56 11.90
C ILE A 20 24.19 5.80 12.11
N ARG A 21 23.87 6.63 13.11
CA ARG A 21 24.73 7.75 13.51
C ARG A 21 26.11 7.28 13.99
N ALA A 22 26.15 6.21 14.78
CA ALA A 22 27.42 5.62 15.24
C ALA A 22 28.28 5.04 14.09
N LEU A 23 27.67 4.69 12.95
CA LEU A 23 28.38 4.27 11.73
C LEU A 23 28.93 5.46 10.91
N GLY A 24 28.79 6.69 11.40
CA GLY A 24 29.28 7.91 10.73
C GLY A 24 28.31 8.49 9.71
N ILE A 25 27.02 8.15 9.80
CA ILE A 25 25.96 8.71 8.95
C ILE A 25 25.08 9.63 9.79
N ASP A 26 25.35 10.93 9.76
CA ASP A 26 24.55 11.93 10.50
C ASP A 26 23.22 12.25 9.82
N ASN A 27 23.15 12.00 8.52
CA ASN A 27 21.98 12.27 7.71
C ASN A 27 20.95 11.14 7.82
N VAL A 28 20.25 11.08 8.96
CA VAL A 28 19.23 10.08 9.25
C VAL A 28 17.85 10.72 9.31
N THR A 29 16.85 10.12 8.64
CA THR A 29 15.47 10.60 8.72
C THR A 29 14.48 9.45 8.78
N LYS A 30 13.51 9.56 9.69
CA LYS A 30 12.41 8.62 9.84
C LYS A 30 11.23 9.10 9.01
N MET A 31 10.61 8.21 8.23
CA MET A 31 9.41 8.52 7.45
C MET A 31 8.43 7.35 7.44
N ASN A 32 7.19 7.62 7.03
CA ASN A 32 6.15 6.60 6.85
C ASN A 32 5.99 6.24 5.37
N GLN A 33 6.34 5.01 5.00
CA GLN A 33 6.29 4.52 3.61
C GLN A 33 4.89 4.51 2.98
N PHE A 34 3.82 4.63 3.77
CA PHE A 34 2.45 4.69 3.25
C PHE A 34 2.05 6.09 2.74
N ASN A 35 2.83 7.13 3.06
CA ASN A 35 2.60 8.49 2.58
C ASN A 35 3.56 8.79 1.43
N LEU A 36 3.15 8.49 0.20
CA LEU A 36 4.03 8.62 -0.97
C LEU A 36 4.46 10.06 -1.24
N ARG A 37 3.61 11.03 -0.88
CA ARG A 37 3.91 12.45 -1.08
C ARG A 37 5.07 12.88 -0.18
N GLU A 38 4.94 12.61 1.11
CA GLU A 38 5.98 12.90 2.10
C GLU A 38 7.29 12.17 1.76
N CYS A 39 7.22 10.87 1.41
CA CYS A 39 8.40 10.12 0.99
C CYS A 39 9.10 10.79 -0.21
N ARG A 40 8.33 11.24 -1.20
CA ARG A 40 8.90 11.87 -2.40
C ARG A 40 9.52 13.23 -2.10
N GLU A 41 8.89 14.03 -1.26
CA GLU A 41 9.41 15.34 -0.85
C GLU A 41 10.70 15.18 -0.03
N VAL A 42 10.71 14.28 0.96
CA VAL A 42 11.89 14.00 1.79
C VAL A 42 13.05 13.47 0.95
N LEU A 43 12.78 12.49 0.07
CA LEU A 43 13.82 11.92 -0.80
C LEU A 43 14.37 12.95 -1.78
N LYS A 44 13.52 13.77 -2.41
CA LYS A 44 13.98 14.83 -3.32
C LYS A 44 14.84 15.84 -2.61
N LYS A 45 14.40 16.31 -1.44
CA LYS A 45 15.14 17.28 -0.64
C LYS A 45 16.53 16.73 -0.31
N LYS A 46 16.60 15.52 0.22
CA LYS A 46 17.83 14.90 0.70
C LYS A 46 18.80 14.47 -0.39
N LEU A 47 18.31 14.00 -1.53
CA LEU A 47 19.16 13.60 -2.65
C LEU A 47 19.74 14.80 -3.41
N VAL A 48 19.16 16.00 -3.26
CA VAL A 48 19.58 17.21 -3.99
C VAL A 48 20.34 18.18 -3.10
N GLU A 49 19.93 18.34 -1.84
CA GLU A 49 20.48 19.36 -0.93
C GLU A 49 21.61 18.85 -0.03
N GLU A 50 21.75 17.52 0.12
CA GLU A 50 22.68 16.94 1.09
C GLU A 50 23.70 16.02 0.39
N ASP A 51 24.99 16.33 0.55
CA ASP A 51 26.09 15.50 0.07
C ASP A 51 26.48 14.43 1.11
N GLY A 52 26.88 13.25 0.63
CA GLY A 52 27.34 12.15 1.46
C GLY A 52 26.31 11.03 1.70
N PRO A 53 26.61 10.07 2.59
CA PRO A 53 25.74 8.94 2.83
C PRO A 53 24.43 9.39 3.49
N LEU A 54 23.31 8.96 2.92
CA LEU A 54 21.96 9.24 3.41
C LEU A 54 21.32 7.96 3.96
N ALA A 55 20.68 8.05 5.12
CA ALA A 55 19.88 6.97 5.69
C ALA A 55 18.42 7.37 5.91
N VAL A 56 17.51 6.61 5.33
CA VAL A 56 16.06 6.80 5.52
C VAL A 56 15.47 5.56 6.19
N ILE A 57 14.85 5.76 7.35
CA ILE A 57 14.25 4.69 8.15
C ILE A 57 12.74 4.69 7.93
N ALA A 58 12.23 3.66 7.25
CA ALA A 58 10.79 3.43 7.10
C ALA A 58 10.21 2.87 8.42
N THR A 59 9.38 3.67 9.10
CA THR A 59 8.83 3.33 10.43
C THR A 59 7.39 2.80 10.39
N GLY A 60 6.76 2.77 9.21
CA GLY A 60 5.38 2.31 9.07
C GLY A 60 5.23 0.83 9.44
N PRO A 61 4.11 0.44 10.08
CA PRO A 61 3.92 -0.94 10.54
C PRO A 61 3.94 -1.93 9.36
N CYS A 62 4.56 -3.09 9.58
CA CYS A 62 4.59 -4.19 8.60
C CYS A 62 3.16 -4.47 8.11
N ALA A 63 2.97 -4.61 6.80
CA ALA A 63 1.66 -4.90 6.20
C ALA A 63 0.98 -6.14 6.82
N LEU A 64 1.77 -7.13 7.24
CA LEU A 64 1.29 -8.35 7.92
C LEU A 64 0.83 -8.13 9.37
N LYS A 65 1.28 -7.07 10.03
CA LYS A 65 0.86 -6.66 11.38
C LYS A 65 0.00 -5.40 11.38
N TYR A 66 -0.34 -4.88 10.20
CA TYR A 66 -1.17 -3.69 10.06
C TYR A 66 -2.60 -4.08 10.45
N LYS A 67 -3.08 -3.57 11.59
CA LYS A 67 -4.47 -3.80 12.02
C LYS A 67 -5.39 -3.41 10.87
N LYS A 68 -6.28 -4.31 10.44
CA LYS A 68 -7.31 -4.03 9.43
C LYS A 68 -8.02 -2.76 9.86
N LYS A 69 -7.85 -1.68 9.10
CA LYS A 69 -8.65 -0.47 9.28
C LYS A 69 -10.10 -0.82 8.94
N PRO A 70 -11.10 -0.12 9.49
CA PRO A 70 -12.51 -0.36 9.15
C PRO A 70 -12.86 0.17 7.75
N PHE A 71 -11.90 0.22 6.82
CA PHE A 71 -12.09 0.71 5.47
C PHE A 71 -11.24 -0.14 4.51
N PHE A 72 -11.83 -0.54 3.40
CA PHE A 72 -11.13 -1.18 2.29
C PHE A 72 -11.12 -0.24 1.08
N TYR A 73 -10.36 -0.59 0.05
CA TYR A 73 -10.41 0.12 -1.23
C TYR A 73 -11.00 -0.80 -2.30
N TYR A 74 -11.77 -0.21 -3.20
CA TYR A 74 -12.32 -0.88 -4.38
C TYR A 74 -12.03 -0.05 -5.63
N VAL A 75 -12.13 -0.67 -6.80
CA VAL A 75 -11.96 -0.01 -8.10
C VAL A 75 -13.32 0.16 -8.73
N ASP A 76 -13.61 1.38 -9.18
CA ASP A 76 -14.70 1.68 -10.09
C ASP A 76 -14.28 1.27 -11.52
N PRO A 77 -14.90 0.23 -12.12
CA PRO A 77 -14.54 -0.24 -13.44
C PRO A 77 -14.89 0.76 -14.56
N ASP A 78 -15.82 1.68 -14.36
CA ASP A 78 -16.20 2.68 -15.35
C ASP A 78 -15.16 3.77 -15.49
N LEU A 79 -14.58 4.19 -14.37
CA LEU A 79 -13.48 5.15 -14.35
C LEU A 79 -12.12 4.50 -14.64
N CYS A 80 -11.99 3.20 -14.45
CA CYS A 80 -10.71 2.51 -14.62
C CYS A 80 -10.31 2.40 -16.10
N ILE A 81 -9.13 2.94 -16.40
CA ILE A 81 -8.52 2.89 -17.74
C ILE A 81 -7.58 1.70 -17.96
N GLY A 82 -7.37 0.85 -16.95
CA GLY A 82 -6.49 -0.33 -17.07
C GLY A 82 -5.00 -0.02 -17.16
N CYS A 83 -4.55 1.15 -16.70
CA CYS A 83 -3.14 1.61 -16.77
C CYS A 83 -2.14 0.81 -15.91
N ARG A 84 -2.62 -0.07 -15.02
CA ARG A 84 -1.82 -0.95 -14.14
C ARG A 84 -0.91 -0.24 -13.12
N SER A 85 -0.98 1.08 -12.97
CA SER A 85 -0.18 1.81 -11.97
C SER A 85 -0.40 1.28 -10.53
N CYS A 86 -1.63 0.86 -10.20
CA CYS A 86 -1.92 0.24 -8.90
C CYS A 86 -1.39 -1.19 -8.76
N VAL A 87 -1.28 -1.94 -9.86
CA VAL A 87 -0.68 -3.29 -9.86
C VAL A 87 0.82 -3.20 -9.65
N ASN A 88 1.47 -2.20 -10.27
CA ASN A 88 2.92 -1.95 -10.13
C ASN A 88 3.32 -1.57 -8.69
N VAL A 89 2.38 -1.23 -7.82
CA VAL A 89 2.63 -1.07 -6.37
C VAL A 89 2.99 -2.41 -5.72
N GLY A 90 2.68 -3.55 -6.35
CA GLY A 90 2.96 -4.88 -5.82
C GLY A 90 2.04 -5.28 -4.65
N CYS A 91 0.84 -4.71 -4.58
CA CYS A 91 -0.10 -5.00 -3.50
C CYS A 91 -0.80 -6.36 -3.75
N PRO A 92 -0.64 -7.38 -2.88
CA PRO A 92 -1.15 -8.74 -3.14
C PRO A 92 -2.66 -8.86 -3.45
N PRO A 93 -3.57 -8.04 -2.86
CA PRO A 93 -5.00 -8.09 -3.15
C PRO A 93 -5.40 -7.54 -4.53
N ILE A 94 -4.47 -6.94 -5.29
CA ILE A 94 -4.78 -6.29 -6.57
C ILE A 94 -4.53 -7.27 -7.72
N SER A 95 -5.53 -7.43 -8.58
CA SER A 95 -5.45 -8.25 -9.79
C SER A 95 -6.03 -7.54 -11.00
N MET A 96 -5.74 -8.03 -12.21
CA MET A 96 -6.35 -7.56 -13.46
C MET A 96 -7.44 -8.55 -13.87
N ARG A 97 -8.66 -8.08 -14.06
CA ARG A 97 -9.83 -8.92 -14.37
C ARG A 97 -10.62 -8.34 -15.53
N ALA A 98 -11.34 -9.21 -16.24
CA ALA A 98 -12.33 -8.81 -17.24
C ALA A 98 -13.68 -8.55 -16.54
N TYR A 99 -14.45 -7.59 -17.05
CA TYR A 99 -15.79 -7.26 -16.55
C TYR A 99 -16.80 -7.48 -17.67
N PRO A 100 -18.03 -7.94 -17.36
CA PRO A 100 -19.05 -8.25 -18.37
C PRO A 100 -19.48 -6.99 -19.13
N ASP A 101 -19.50 -5.83 -18.45
CA ASP A 101 -19.92 -4.53 -19.00
C ASP A 101 -18.82 -3.81 -19.80
N LYS A 102 -17.72 -4.49 -20.12
CA LYS A 102 -16.57 -3.92 -20.83
C LYS A 102 -16.26 -4.68 -22.12
N PRO A 103 -15.62 -4.01 -23.10
CA PRO A 103 -15.22 -4.67 -24.35
C PRO A 103 -14.36 -5.90 -24.07
N LYS A 104 -14.64 -7.00 -24.78
CA LYS A 104 -13.85 -8.24 -24.70
C LYS A 104 -12.37 -7.92 -24.90
N GLY A 105 -11.53 -8.31 -23.93
CA GLY A 105 -10.08 -8.08 -23.94
C GLY A 105 -9.61 -6.87 -23.11
N LYS A 106 -10.51 -5.97 -22.67
CA LYS A 106 -10.14 -4.89 -21.75
C LYS A 106 -10.08 -5.41 -20.31
N LEU A 107 -8.87 -5.45 -19.76
CA LEU A 107 -8.66 -5.80 -18.36
C LEU A 107 -8.66 -4.53 -17.49
N ASN A 108 -9.48 -4.56 -16.45
CA ASN A 108 -9.56 -3.51 -15.45
C ASN A 108 -9.00 -4.01 -14.12
N SER A 109 -8.50 -3.10 -13.30
CA SER A 109 -7.99 -3.47 -11.98
C SER A 109 -9.14 -3.89 -11.06
N HIS A 110 -8.88 -4.87 -10.21
CA HIS A 110 -9.80 -5.37 -9.19
C HIS A 110 -9.04 -5.48 -7.87
N ILE A 111 -9.68 -5.11 -6.76
CA ILE A 111 -9.11 -5.20 -5.41
C ILE A 111 -9.97 -6.12 -4.58
N ASP A 112 -9.37 -7.19 -4.07
CA ASP A 112 -10.01 -8.06 -3.10
C ASP A 112 -10.18 -7.32 -1.76
N ARG A 113 -11.44 -7.04 -1.40
CA ARG A 113 -11.83 -6.31 -0.20
C ARG A 113 -11.50 -7.04 1.10
N GLN A 114 -11.52 -8.37 1.12
CA GLN A 114 -11.29 -9.17 2.33
C GLN A 114 -9.80 -9.19 2.70
N ARG A 115 -8.92 -9.15 1.69
CA ARG A 115 -7.46 -9.09 1.85
C ARG A 115 -6.91 -7.66 1.91
N CYS A 116 -7.72 -6.65 1.58
CA CYS A 116 -7.30 -5.25 1.67
C CYS A 116 -7.12 -4.79 3.12
N VAL A 117 -5.96 -4.21 3.44
CA VAL A 117 -5.66 -3.64 4.77
C VAL A 117 -5.90 -2.13 4.87
N GLY A 118 -6.31 -1.48 3.78
CA GLY A 118 -6.62 -0.04 3.78
C GLY A 118 -5.38 0.87 3.85
N CYS A 119 -4.25 0.47 3.26
CA CYS A 119 -3.00 1.24 3.30
C CYS A 119 -2.99 2.52 2.44
N SER A 120 -3.99 2.72 1.57
CA SER A 120 -4.18 3.88 0.69
C SER A 120 -3.16 4.10 -0.43
N VAL A 121 -2.11 3.29 -0.54
CA VAL A 121 -1.05 3.47 -1.56
C VAL A 121 -1.62 3.36 -2.98
N CYS A 122 -2.46 2.35 -3.24
CA CYS A 122 -3.09 2.17 -4.54
C CYS A 122 -4.00 3.34 -4.93
N TYR A 123 -4.68 3.94 -3.95
CA TYR A 123 -5.51 5.13 -4.13
C TYR A 123 -4.67 6.35 -4.55
N GLN A 124 -3.51 6.55 -3.91
CA GLN A 124 -2.61 7.68 -4.19
C GLN A 124 -1.99 7.63 -5.59
N VAL A 125 -1.72 6.44 -6.14
CA VAL A 125 -1.08 6.28 -7.45
C VAL A 125 -2.05 6.27 -8.64
N CYS A 126 -3.36 6.25 -8.40
CA CYS A 126 -4.34 6.16 -9.47
C CYS A 126 -4.49 7.51 -10.20
N PRO A 127 -4.11 7.64 -11.49
CA PRO A 127 -4.14 8.92 -12.20
C PRO A 127 -5.57 9.43 -12.43
N VAL A 128 -6.52 8.51 -12.59
CA VAL A 128 -7.94 8.80 -12.88
C VAL A 128 -8.83 8.72 -11.64
N LYS A 129 -8.26 8.51 -10.44
CA LYS A 129 -8.98 8.38 -9.17
C LYS A 129 -10.15 7.37 -9.21
N ALA A 130 -9.98 6.28 -9.97
CA ALA A 130 -10.93 5.18 -10.06
C ALA A 130 -10.97 4.32 -8.78
N ILE A 131 -9.96 4.42 -7.91
CA ILE A 131 -9.95 3.72 -6.62
C ILE A 131 -10.67 4.55 -5.57
N LYS A 132 -11.58 3.94 -4.80
CA LYS A 132 -12.41 4.60 -3.80
C LYS A 132 -12.39 3.85 -2.46
N PRO A 133 -12.52 4.55 -1.32
CA PRO A 133 -12.66 3.91 -0.01
C PRO A 133 -14.09 3.35 0.16
N GLY A 134 -14.19 2.12 0.67
CA GLY A 134 -15.43 1.45 1.07
C GLY A 134 -15.46 1.15 2.57
N LYS A 135 -16.66 1.12 3.17
CA LYS A 135 -16.87 0.76 4.59
C LYS A 135 -17.41 -0.68 4.68
N PRO A 136 -16.94 -1.52 5.62
CA PRO A 136 -17.55 -2.80 5.91
C PRO A 136 -18.99 -2.59 6.37
N GLY A 137 -19.94 -3.34 5.80
CA GLY A 137 -21.38 -3.23 6.07
C GLY A 137 -22.17 -2.32 5.12
N LYS A 138 -21.50 -1.55 4.25
CA LYS A 138 -22.15 -0.84 3.14
C LYS A 138 -21.37 -1.19 1.86
N ALA A 139 -21.65 -2.38 1.34
CA ALA A 139 -21.05 -2.80 0.08
C ALA A 139 -21.51 -1.82 -1.01
N PRO A 140 -20.58 -1.17 -1.73
CA PRO A 140 -20.95 -0.42 -2.91
C PRO A 140 -21.36 -1.41 -3.99
N ASP A 141 -22.42 -1.10 -4.74
CA ASP A 141 -22.89 -1.83 -5.92
C ASP A 141 -21.88 -1.65 -7.06
N VAL A 142 -20.72 -2.27 -6.94
CA VAL A 142 -19.67 -2.24 -7.96
C VAL A 142 -19.76 -3.50 -8.80
N ALA A 143 -19.65 -3.34 -10.12
CA ALA A 143 -19.69 -4.48 -11.03
C ALA A 143 -18.66 -5.53 -10.59
N THR A 144 -19.09 -6.78 -10.52
CA THR A 144 -18.23 -7.90 -10.13
C THR A 144 -17.49 -8.40 -11.37
N PRO A 145 -16.16 -8.58 -11.31
CA PRO A 145 -15.44 -9.16 -12.44
C PRO A 145 -15.93 -10.58 -12.78
N LEU A 146 -15.85 -10.92 -14.06
CA LEU A 146 -16.17 -12.26 -14.57
C LEU A 146 -15.30 -13.33 -13.88
N GLY A 147 -15.93 -14.38 -13.37
CA GLY A 147 -15.26 -15.52 -12.74
C GLY A 147 -14.94 -15.35 -11.25
N LEU A 148 -15.59 -14.40 -10.57
CA LEU A 148 -15.78 -14.45 -9.11
C LEU A 148 -17.14 -15.09 -8.85
N GLU A 149 -17.23 -16.40 -9.04
CA GLU A 149 -18.27 -17.17 -8.35
C GLU A 149 -17.97 -17.04 -6.85
N GLU A 150 -19.01 -16.77 -6.08
CA GLU A 150 -18.93 -16.55 -4.65
C GLU A 150 -18.36 -17.80 -3.99
N ASP A 151 -17.09 -17.78 -3.61
CA ASP A 151 -16.57 -18.62 -2.52
C ASP A 151 -17.19 -18.11 -1.20
N ASP A 152 -18.51 -18.28 -1.10
CA ASP A 152 -19.30 -18.17 0.12
C ASP A 152 -19.11 -19.49 0.88
N ASP A 153 -18.58 -19.35 2.09
CA ASP A 153 -18.70 -20.28 3.22
C ASP A 153 -18.45 -21.80 2.99
N SER A 154 -17.28 -22.28 3.44
CA SER A 154 -17.12 -23.63 4.01
C SER A 154 -16.04 -23.63 5.10
#